data_AF-N6WR83-F1
#
_entry.id   AF-N6WR83-F1
#
_cell.length_a   1.000
_cell.length_b   1.000
_cell.length_c   1.000
_cell.angle_alpha   90.00
_cell.angle_beta   90.00
_cell.angle_gamma   90.00
#
_symmetry.space_group_name_H-M   'P 1'
#
loop_
_entity.id
_entity.type
_entity.pdbx_description
1 polymer ?
#
loop_
_entity_poly.entity_id
_entity_poly.type
_entity_poly.pdbx_seq_one_letter_code
_entity_poly.pdbx_strand_id
1 'polypeptide(L)'
;MTGLIVGAVEIGLALLLGILAFRIITLSRFQETPLLTTTHPAGESGSSHASLTAATATRDAYQRVATRHARRTAHTADLVTQLHILTSVQMTDTRRQGLDLKYASKPLKVMAAAYFYGATCGLTFSDGHDREKIADAAIKVIQHALDLGEVSVHQMLATLTASSSALHCYRNGLEGAEYWCAHRFVPDEHSLYASLTANALI
;
A
#
# COMPACT_ATOMS: atom_id res chain seq x y z
N MET A 1 -48.27 -5.94 20.92
CA MET A 1 -46.84 -6.37 20.85
C MET A 1 -46.08 -5.73 19.68
N THR A 2 -46.75 -5.23 18.63
CA THR A 2 -46.11 -4.58 17.47
C THR A 2 -45.50 -3.21 17.76
N GLY A 3 -46.13 -2.38 18.59
CA GLY A 3 -45.62 -1.03 18.92
C GLY A 3 -44.28 -1.00 19.66
N LEU A 4 -43.96 -2.04 20.43
CA LEU A 4 -42.70 -2.14 21.17
C LEU A 4 -41.51 -2.47 20.25
N ILE A 5 -41.78 -3.26 19.19
CA ILE A 5 -40.79 -3.63 18.18
C ILE A 5 -40.48 -2.43 17.28
N VAL A 6 -41.52 -1.69 16.87
CA VAL A 6 -41.36 -0.47 16.07
C VAL A 6 -40.55 0.59 16.84
N GLY A 7 -40.86 0.79 18.13
CA GLY A 7 -40.09 1.71 18.98
C GLY A 7 -38.63 1.29 19.16
N ALA A 8 -38.36 0.00 19.34
CA ALA A 8 -36.99 -0.51 19.47
C ALA A 8 -36.16 -0.31 18.18
N VAL A 9 -36.77 -0.50 17.01
CA VAL A 9 -36.12 -0.29 15.71
C VAL A 9 -35.87 1.19 15.45
N GLU A 10 -36.83 2.06 15.79
CA GLU A 10 -36.70 3.51 15.61
C GLU A 10 -35.60 4.10 16.50
N ILE A 11 -35.50 3.65 17.76
CA ILE A 11 -34.43 4.04 18.68
C ILE A 11 -33.07 3.53 18.18
N GLY A 12 -33.01 2.29 17.69
CA GLY A 12 -31.79 1.72 17.11
C GLY A 12 -31.32 2.48 15.87
N LEU A 13 -32.25 2.85 14.99
CA LEU A 13 -31.97 3.64 13.80
C LEU A 13 -31.47 5.04 14.17
N ALA A 14 -32.10 5.70 15.13
CA ALA A 14 -31.68 7.02 15.62
C ALA A 14 -30.27 6.99 16.22
N LEU A 15 -29.94 5.93 16.98
CA LEU A 15 -28.61 5.73 17.55
C LEU A 15 -27.56 5.53 16.45
N LEU A 16 -27.84 4.68 15.46
CA LEU A 16 -26.95 4.42 14.32
C LEU A 16 -26.71 5.68 13.48
N LEU A 17 -27.76 6.46 13.20
CA LEU A 17 -27.66 7.74 12.50
C LEU A 17 -26.83 8.75 13.31
N GLY A 18 -26.98 8.77 14.64
CA GLY A 18 -26.16 9.60 15.52
C GLY A 18 -24.68 9.23 15.46
N ILE A 19 -24.35 7.94 15.51
CA ILE A 19 -22.97 7.44 15.40
C ILE A 19 -22.38 7.76 14.02
N LEU A 20 -23.17 7.59 12.96
CA LEU A 20 -22.77 7.92 11.59
C LEU A 20 -22.48 9.42 11.43
N ALA A 21 -23.39 10.28 11.92
CA ALA A 21 -23.20 11.72 11.90
C ALA A 21 -21.96 12.14 12.71
N PHE A 22 -21.76 11.55 13.89
CA PHE A 22 -20.57 11.79 14.71
C PHE A 22 -19.28 11.40 13.99
N ARG A 23 -19.26 10.25 13.31
CA ARG A 23 -18.13 9.81 12.48
C ARG A 23 -17.86 10.75 11.31
N ILE A 24 -18.91 11.19 10.60
CA ILE A 24 -18.77 12.15 9.49
C ILE A 24 -18.22 13.48 9.97
N ILE A 25 -18.70 14.02 11.10
CA ILE A 25 -18.24 15.29 11.66
C ILE A 25 -16.79 15.19 12.16
N THR A 26 -16.41 14.07 12.77
CA THR A 26 -15.02 13.86 13.19
C THR A 26 -14.11 13.74 11.97
N LEU A 27 -14.49 12.97 10.94
CA LEU A 27 -13.74 12.87 9.68
C LEU A 27 -13.63 14.22 8.96
N SER A 28 -14.71 15.02 8.90
CA SER A 28 -14.71 16.32 8.22
C SER A 28 -13.83 17.34 8.95
N ARG A 29 -13.79 17.32 10.28
CA ARG A 29 -12.93 18.21 11.09
C ARG A 29 -11.44 17.87 10.96
N PHE A 30 -11.11 16.61 10.68
CA PHE A 30 -9.73 16.22 10.36
C PHE A 30 -9.35 16.45 8.89
N GLN A 31 -10.29 16.94 8.04
CA GLN A 31 -10.07 17.28 6.63
C GLN A 31 -9.88 18.78 6.34
N GLU A 32 -9.94 19.66 7.34
CA GLU A 32 -9.57 21.08 7.21
C GLU A 32 -8.05 21.22 7.45
N THR A 33 -7.11 21.22 6.51
CA THR A 33 -6.79 22.18 5.41
C THR A 33 -5.39 21.80 4.85
N PRO A 34 -4.92 22.29 3.66
CA PRO A 34 -5.39 23.48 2.96
C PRO A 34 -5.85 23.31 1.51
N LEU A 35 -6.87 24.12 1.22
CA LEU A 35 -7.26 24.73 -0.05
C LEU A 35 -6.09 24.86 -1.04
N LEU A 36 -6.19 24.12 -2.15
CA LEU A 36 -5.53 24.46 -3.40
C LEU A 36 -6.52 25.24 -4.26
N THR A 37 -6.28 26.55 -4.35
CA THR A 37 -6.89 27.44 -5.33
C THR A 37 -6.81 26.84 -6.73
N THR A 38 -7.97 26.64 -7.30
CA THR A 38 -8.22 26.28 -8.69
C THR A 38 -7.76 27.43 -9.60
N THR A 39 -6.83 27.14 -10.51
CA THR A 39 -6.73 27.86 -11.78
C THR A 39 -6.71 26.82 -12.89
N HIS A 40 -7.88 26.57 -13.47
CA HIS A 40 -8.06 25.81 -14.70
C HIS A 40 -7.96 26.80 -15.87
N PRO A 41 -7.33 26.43 -16.99
CA PRO A 41 -7.92 26.76 -18.28
C PRO A 41 -8.31 25.47 -19.00
N ALA A 42 -9.47 25.54 -19.65
CA ALA A 42 -10.08 24.50 -20.43
C ALA A 42 -9.25 24.14 -21.68
N GLY A 43 -9.38 22.90 -22.14
CA GLY A 43 -8.77 22.42 -23.40
C GLY A 43 -9.04 20.94 -23.67
N GLU A 44 -10.22 20.69 -24.27
CA GLU A 44 -10.63 19.60 -25.17
C GLU A 44 -9.84 18.26 -25.29
N SER A 45 -10.63 17.18 -25.11
CA SER A 45 -10.78 16.02 -26.02
C SER A 45 -9.64 14.99 -26.21
N GLY A 46 -9.96 13.73 -25.87
CA GLY A 46 -9.51 12.56 -26.65
C GLY A 46 -8.62 11.54 -25.92
N SER A 47 -9.22 10.45 -25.43
CA SER A 47 -8.64 9.10 -25.32
C SER A 47 -7.15 8.93 -24.96
N SER A 48 -6.67 9.55 -23.86
CA SER A 48 -5.33 9.28 -23.30
C SER A 48 -5.27 9.43 -21.76
N HIS A 49 -6.42 9.44 -21.09
CA HIS A 49 -6.48 9.72 -19.66
C HIS A 49 -5.90 8.60 -18.78
N ALA A 50 -6.02 7.31 -19.12
CA ALA A 50 -5.58 6.25 -18.20
C ALA A 50 -4.05 6.20 -17.99
N SER A 51 -3.27 6.40 -19.05
CA SER A 51 -1.80 6.39 -19.00
C SER A 51 -1.23 7.68 -18.40
N LEU A 52 -1.83 8.84 -18.71
CA LEU A 52 -1.39 10.11 -18.15
C LEU A 52 -1.71 10.22 -16.65
N THR A 53 -2.87 9.70 -16.21
CA THR A 53 -3.24 9.69 -14.77
C THR A 53 -2.35 8.75 -13.97
N ALA A 54 -1.91 7.63 -14.56
CA ALA A 54 -0.93 6.74 -13.92
C ALA A 54 0.46 7.39 -13.80
N ALA A 55 0.88 8.17 -14.81
CA ALA A 55 2.15 8.90 -14.82
C ALA A 55 2.15 10.12 -13.87
N THR A 56 1.03 10.84 -13.78
CA THR A 56 0.88 11.95 -12.82
C THR A 56 0.73 11.43 -11.39
N ALA A 57 0.00 10.31 -11.18
CA ALA A 57 -0.09 9.66 -9.87
C ALA A 57 1.27 9.12 -9.39
N THR A 58 2.09 8.57 -10.28
CA THR A 58 3.46 8.14 -9.93
C THR A 58 4.35 9.33 -9.62
N ARG A 59 4.22 10.45 -10.35
CA ARG A 59 4.95 11.69 -10.07
C ARG A 59 4.55 12.31 -8.73
N ASP A 60 3.27 12.36 -8.42
CA ASP A 60 2.76 12.89 -7.15
C ASP A 60 3.09 11.98 -5.97
N ALA A 61 3.07 10.65 -6.15
CA ALA A 61 3.61 9.72 -5.16
C ALA A 61 5.09 10.02 -4.90
N TYR A 62 5.92 10.03 -5.95
CA TYR A 62 7.36 10.31 -5.86
C TYR A 62 7.67 11.66 -5.19
N GLN A 63 6.86 12.69 -5.48
CA GLN A 63 7.02 14.03 -4.95
C GLN A 63 6.55 14.15 -3.49
N ARG A 64 5.54 13.37 -3.06
CA ARG A 64 5.21 13.20 -1.64
C ARG A 64 6.33 12.50 -0.87
N VAL A 65 7.01 11.53 -1.49
CA VAL A 65 8.17 10.85 -0.89
C VAL A 65 9.33 11.83 -0.68
N ALA A 66 9.63 12.66 -1.68
CA ALA A 66 10.71 13.65 -1.61
C ALA A 66 10.50 14.74 -0.55
N THR A 67 9.26 15.13 -0.27
CA THR A 67 8.96 16.30 0.57
C THR A 67 8.70 15.95 2.05
N ARG A 68 8.20 14.75 2.37
CA ARG A 68 7.93 14.35 3.78
C ARG A 68 9.10 13.67 4.50
N HIS A 69 10.10 13.16 3.78
CA HIS A 69 11.14 12.30 4.36
C HIS A 69 12.56 12.85 4.36
N ALA A 70 12.75 14.13 3.99
CA ALA A 70 13.98 14.89 4.22
C ALA A 70 14.42 15.01 5.70
N ARG A 71 13.73 14.35 6.65
CA ARG A 71 13.94 14.50 8.10
C ARG A 71 14.24 13.19 8.86
N ARG A 72 14.35 12.04 8.21
CA ARG A 72 14.58 10.77 8.93
C ARG A 72 15.65 9.91 8.27
N THR A 73 16.91 10.19 8.59
CA THR A 73 18.03 9.27 8.34
C THR A 73 17.89 8.06 9.25
N ALA A 74 17.14 7.04 8.82
CA ALA A 74 17.09 5.75 9.49
C ALA A 74 18.33 4.94 9.12
N HIS A 75 19.03 4.37 10.11
CA HIS A 75 20.16 3.48 9.85
C HIS A 75 19.70 2.21 9.11
N THR A 76 20.56 1.64 8.27
CA THR A 76 20.32 0.42 7.47
C THR A 76 19.71 -0.73 8.30
N ALA A 77 20.20 -0.94 9.52
CA ALA A 77 19.70 -1.97 10.42
C ALA A 77 18.24 -1.74 10.87
N ASP A 78 17.86 -0.47 11.07
CA ASP A 78 16.48 -0.11 11.42
C ASP A 78 15.54 -0.35 10.24
N LEU A 79 15.99 -0.07 9.01
CA LEU A 79 15.21 -0.30 7.79
C LEU A 79 14.95 -1.77 7.53
N VAL A 80 15.98 -2.62 7.68
CA VAL A 80 15.82 -4.07 7.57
C VAL A 80 14.87 -4.61 8.64
N THR A 81 14.99 -4.10 9.86
CA THR A 81 14.09 -4.48 10.97
C THR A 81 12.65 -4.06 10.69
N GLN A 82 12.45 -2.82 10.20
CA GLN A 82 11.13 -2.31 9.81
C GLN A 82 10.51 -3.14 8.69
N LEU A 83 11.29 -3.48 7.67
CA LEU A 83 10.85 -4.35 6.58
C LEU A 83 10.47 -5.73 7.10
N HIS A 84 11.25 -6.30 8.02
CA HIS A 84 10.96 -7.60 8.62
C HIS A 84 9.65 -7.57 9.40
N ILE A 85 9.41 -6.51 10.20
CA ILE A 85 8.16 -6.32 10.93
C ILE A 85 6.98 -6.21 9.95
N LEU A 86 7.07 -5.31 8.97
CA LEU A 86 6.03 -5.12 7.96
C LEU A 86 5.72 -6.43 7.21
N THR A 87 6.76 -7.14 6.80
CA THR A 87 6.65 -8.45 6.13
C THR A 87 5.93 -9.46 7.02
N SER A 88 6.31 -9.57 8.29
CA SER A 88 5.66 -10.49 9.24
C SER A 88 4.17 -10.19 9.45
N VAL A 89 3.82 -8.90 9.53
CA VAL A 89 2.42 -8.45 9.67
C VAL A 89 1.62 -8.80 8.42
N GLN A 90 2.11 -8.44 7.24
CA GLN A 90 1.41 -8.68 5.97
C GLN A 90 1.29 -10.17 5.65
N MET A 91 2.31 -10.99 5.95
CA MET A 91 2.26 -12.45 5.79
C MET A 91 1.25 -13.10 6.76
N THR A 92 1.15 -12.57 7.98
CA THR A 92 0.17 -13.05 8.96
C THR A 92 -1.25 -12.70 8.54
N ASP A 93 -1.46 -11.48 8.04
CA ASP A 93 -2.75 -11.02 7.56
C ASP A 93 -3.23 -11.81 6.33
N THR A 94 -2.39 -11.97 5.31
CA THR A 94 -2.71 -12.83 4.14
C THR A 94 -3.08 -14.25 4.55
N ARG A 95 -2.34 -14.83 5.52
CA ARG A 95 -2.64 -16.16 6.05
C ARG A 95 -3.99 -16.21 6.78
N ARG A 96 -4.31 -15.19 7.60
CA ARG A 96 -5.61 -15.10 8.29
C ARG A 96 -6.77 -15.02 7.30
N GLN A 97 -6.56 -14.41 6.15
CA GLN A 97 -7.54 -14.31 5.07
C GLN A 97 -7.54 -15.55 4.15
N GLY A 98 -6.80 -16.61 4.51
CA GLY A 98 -6.83 -17.90 3.84
C GLY A 98 -5.79 -18.09 2.73
N LEU A 99 -4.88 -17.14 2.52
CA LEU A 99 -3.83 -17.22 1.50
C LEU A 99 -2.45 -17.48 2.14
N ASP A 100 -2.01 -18.75 2.16
CA ASP A 100 -0.66 -19.08 2.63
C ASP A 100 0.37 -19.00 1.49
N LEU A 101 1.14 -17.91 1.48
CA LEU A 101 2.14 -17.62 0.45
C LEU A 101 3.26 -18.67 0.36
N LYS A 102 3.48 -19.49 1.40
CA LYS A 102 4.46 -20.59 1.35
C LYS A 102 4.08 -21.65 0.30
N TYR A 103 2.79 -21.98 0.23
CA TYR A 103 2.23 -23.00 -0.68
C TYR A 103 1.61 -22.40 -1.94
N ALA A 104 1.65 -21.07 -2.08
CA ALA A 104 1.08 -20.37 -3.22
C ALA A 104 1.85 -20.68 -4.52
N SER A 105 1.16 -20.48 -5.65
CA SER A 105 1.72 -20.66 -6.99
C SER A 105 2.86 -19.66 -7.25
N LYS A 106 3.77 -20.01 -8.17
CA LYS A 106 4.92 -19.16 -8.54
C LYS A 106 4.50 -17.72 -8.94
N PRO A 107 3.42 -17.49 -9.72
CA PRO A 107 2.96 -16.13 -10.05
C PRO A 107 2.54 -15.30 -8.83
N LEU A 108 1.86 -15.90 -7.84
CA LEU A 108 1.49 -15.22 -6.59
C LEU A 108 2.73 -14.82 -5.79
N LYS A 109 3.75 -15.70 -5.74
CA LYS A 109 5.03 -15.37 -5.10
C LYS A 109 5.76 -14.23 -5.81
N VAL A 110 5.69 -14.16 -7.14
CA VAL A 110 6.26 -13.05 -7.93
C VAL A 110 5.57 -11.72 -7.57
N MET A 111 4.24 -11.71 -7.52
CA MET A 111 3.46 -10.52 -7.14
C MET A 111 3.70 -10.11 -5.69
N ALA A 112 3.84 -11.07 -4.77
CA ALA A 112 4.19 -10.78 -3.39
C ALA A 112 5.62 -10.22 -3.26
N ALA A 113 6.56 -10.74 -4.04
CA ALA A 113 7.92 -10.20 -4.10
C ALA A 113 7.93 -8.75 -4.63
N ALA A 114 7.14 -8.47 -5.67
CA ALA A 114 6.92 -7.12 -6.18
C ALA A 114 6.38 -6.17 -5.11
N TYR A 115 5.39 -6.61 -4.33
CA TYR A 115 4.83 -5.85 -3.22
C TYR A 115 5.89 -5.52 -2.17
N PHE A 116 6.63 -6.51 -1.67
CA PHE A 116 7.65 -6.25 -0.64
C PHE A 116 8.84 -5.44 -1.15
N TYR A 117 9.14 -5.53 -2.45
CA TYR A 117 10.14 -4.67 -3.07
C TYR A 117 9.67 -3.22 -3.12
N GLY A 118 8.42 -2.97 -3.50
CA GLY A 118 7.81 -1.63 -3.40
C GLY A 118 7.78 -1.10 -1.97
N ALA A 119 7.46 -1.96 -1.01
CA ALA A 119 7.51 -1.62 0.40
C ALA A 119 8.92 -1.23 0.85
N THR A 120 9.93 -1.97 0.41
CA THR A 120 11.34 -1.60 0.64
C THR A 120 11.61 -0.20 0.11
N CYS A 121 11.21 0.11 -1.13
CA CYS A 121 11.39 1.44 -1.71
C CYS A 121 10.67 2.54 -0.90
N GLY A 122 9.47 2.27 -0.37
CA GLY A 122 8.75 3.20 0.51
C GLY A 122 9.41 3.40 1.87
N LEU A 123 10.09 2.39 2.40
CA LEU A 123 10.88 2.48 3.64
C LEU A 123 12.23 3.16 3.41
N THR A 124 12.87 2.90 2.26
CA THR A 124 14.19 3.42 1.90
C THR A 124 14.09 4.74 1.16
N PHE A 125 13.98 5.84 1.91
CA PHE A 125 14.24 7.16 1.37
C PHE A 125 15.53 7.71 1.99
N SER A 126 16.68 7.29 1.45
CA SER A 126 17.97 7.82 1.86
C SER A 126 18.82 8.12 0.63
N ASP A 127 19.47 9.28 0.65
CA ASP A 127 20.29 9.81 -0.42
C ASP A 127 21.40 8.84 -0.82
N GLY A 128 21.21 8.18 -1.96
CA GLY A 128 22.22 7.65 -2.89
C GLY A 128 23.16 6.54 -2.42
N HIS A 129 23.78 6.66 -1.25
CA HIS A 129 25.01 5.92 -0.94
C HIS A 129 24.76 4.51 -0.36
N ASP A 130 23.66 4.30 0.37
CA ASP A 130 23.33 3.00 0.99
C ASP A 130 22.14 2.29 0.35
N ARG A 131 21.55 2.87 -0.72
CA ARG A 131 20.35 2.33 -1.37
C ARG A 131 20.55 0.91 -1.89
N GLU A 132 21.71 0.63 -2.49
CA GLU A 132 22.04 -0.69 -3.04
C GLU A 132 22.19 -1.74 -1.94
N LYS A 133 22.92 -1.42 -0.87
CA LYS A 133 23.09 -2.32 0.29
C LYS A 133 21.76 -2.63 0.98
N ILE A 134 20.87 -1.63 1.10
CA ILE A 134 19.56 -1.84 1.71
C ILE A 134 18.66 -2.67 0.78
N ALA A 135 18.72 -2.44 -0.54
CA ALA A 135 17.99 -3.26 -1.52
C ALA A 135 18.45 -4.73 -1.45
N ASP A 136 19.76 -4.99 -1.37
CA ASP A 136 20.28 -6.35 -1.24
C ASP A 136 19.84 -7.04 0.06
N ALA A 137 19.89 -6.33 1.18
CA ALA A 137 19.43 -6.85 2.46
C ALA A 137 17.91 -7.12 2.43
N ALA A 138 17.15 -6.23 1.81
CA ALA A 138 15.70 -6.39 1.64
C ALA A 138 15.36 -7.57 0.74
N ILE A 139 16.11 -7.78 -0.34
CA ILE A 139 15.93 -8.93 -1.22
C ILE A 139 16.14 -10.23 -0.44
N LYS A 140 17.14 -10.31 0.45
CA LYS A 140 17.34 -11.47 1.32
C LYS A 140 16.14 -11.71 2.26
N VAL A 141 15.57 -10.64 2.82
CA VAL A 141 14.34 -10.75 3.65
C VAL A 141 13.17 -11.28 2.83
N ILE A 142 12.97 -10.77 1.61
CA ILE A 142 11.90 -11.19 0.69
C ILE A 142 12.09 -12.65 0.28
N GLN A 143 13.31 -13.03 -0.07
CA GLN A 143 13.68 -14.40 -0.43
C GLN A 143 13.33 -15.38 0.69
N HIS A 144 13.74 -15.06 1.92
CA HIS A 144 13.42 -15.86 3.09
C HIS A 144 11.90 -15.88 3.36
N ALA A 145 11.22 -14.74 3.26
CA ALA A 145 9.79 -14.66 3.58
C ALA A 145 8.91 -15.48 2.63
N LEU A 146 9.28 -15.55 1.36
CA LEU A 146 8.51 -16.20 0.30
C LEU A 146 9.02 -17.59 -0.09
N ASP A 147 10.09 -18.05 0.55
CA ASP A 147 10.78 -19.31 0.24
C ASP A 147 11.21 -19.34 -1.25
N LEU A 148 11.83 -18.24 -1.67
CA LEU A 148 12.32 -18.00 -3.01
C LEU A 148 13.84 -18.15 -3.01
N GLY A 149 14.37 -19.14 -3.70
CA GLY A 149 15.82 -19.37 -3.80
C GLY A 149 16.60 -18.17 -4.36
N GLU A 150 17.93 -18.26 -4.27
CA GLU A 150 18.89 -17.14 -4.40
C GLU A 150 18.84 -16.36 -5.74
N VAL A 151 18.43 -17.00 -6.85
CA VAL A 151 18.47 -16.39 -8.20
C VAL A 151 17.14 -15.78 -8.65
N SER A 152 16.06 -15.94 -7.89
CA SER A 152 14.72 -15.65 -8.42
C SER A 152 14.30 -14.17 -8.32
N VAL A 153 14.64 -13.47 -7.24
CA VAL A 153 14.06 -12.13 -6.96
C VAL A 153 14.60 -11.04 -7.90
N HIS A 154 15.91 -10.99 -8.15
CA HIS A 154 16.49 -10.03 -9.08
C HIS A 154 15.93 -10.16 -10.51
N GLN A 155 15.79 -11.39 -10.99
CA GLN A 155 15.21 -11.66 -12.30
C GLN A 155 13.71 -11.32 -12.35
N MET A 156 12.98 -11.60 -11.26
CA MET A 156 11.56 -11.23 -11.15
C MET A 156 11.35 -9.71 -11.12
N LEU A 157 12.27 -8.96 -10.53
CA LEU A 157 12.23 -7.50 -10.51
C LEU A 157 12.60 -6.90 -11.87
N ALA A 158 13.50 -7.53 -12.63
CA ALA A 158 13.84 -7.11 -13.98
C ALA A 158 12.64 -7.17 -14.95
N THR A 159 11.69 -8.08 -14.72
CA THR A 159 10.46 -8.21 -15.52
C THR A 159 9.25 -7.51 -14.90
N LEU A 160 9.41 -6.81 -13.78
CA LEU A 160 8.33 -6.12 -13.06
C LEU A 160 7.57 -5.15 -13.96
N THR A 161 8.29 -4.37 -14.76
CA THR A 161 7.72 -3.35 -15.66
C THR A 161 6.94 -3.94 -16.82
N ALA A 162 7.11 -5.22 -17.13
CA ALA A 162 6.38 -5.92 -18.18
C ALA A 162 5.00 -6.42 -17.74
N SER A 163 4.70 -6.41 -16.43
CA SER A 163 3.46 -6.93 -15.86
C SER A 163 2.70 -5.85 -15.09
N SER A 164 1.49 -5.52 -15.55
CA SER A 164 0.61 -4.55 -14.89
C SER A 164 0.20 -4.99 -13.49
N SER A 165 -0.02 -6.28 -13.27
CA SER A 165 -0.36 -6.85 -11.95
C SER A 165 0.80 -6.80 -10.97
N ALA A 166 2.02 -7.08 -11.43
CA ALA A 166 3.23 -6.92 -10.62
C ALA A 166 3.48 -5.44 -10.26
N LEU A 167 3.28 -4.52 -11.21
CA LEU A 167 3.37 -3.08 -10.98
C LEU A 167 2.31 -2.58 -9.99
N HIS A 168 1.09 -3.09 -10.07
CA HIS A 168 0.03 -2.79 -9.11
C HIS A 168 0.43 -3.23 -7.70
N CYS A 169 0.92 -4.46 -7.55
CA CYS A 169 1.40 -4.97 -6.26
C CYS A 169 2.58 -4.14 -5.73
N TYR A 170 3.53 -3.79 -6.60
CA TYR A 170 4.65 -2.91 -6.25
C TYR A 170 4.17 -1.57 -5.71
N ARG A 171 3.21 -0.93 -6.40
CA ARG A 171 2.66 0.36 -5.99
C ARG A 171 1.97 0.28 -4.64
N ASN A 172 1.11 -0.72 -4.42
CA ASN A 172 0.43 -0.90 -3.13
C ASN A 172 1.42 -1.19 -2.00
N GLY A 173 2.50 -1.93 -2.29
CA GLY A 173 3.57 -2.14 -1.32
C GLY A 173 4.24 -0.85 -0.90
N LEU A 174 4.53 0.04 -1.86
CA LEU A 174 5.12 1.35 -1.62
C LEU A 174 4.18 2.25 -0.79
N GLU A 175 2.94 2.44 -1.24
CA GLU A 175 1.95 3.27 -0.55
C GLU A 175 1.60 2.71 0.83
N GLY A 176 1.49 1.38 0.95
CA GLY A 176 1.26 0.69 2.22
C GLY A 176 2.41 0.85 3.21
N ALA A 177 3.65 0.79 2.75
CA ALA A 177 4.83 1.02 3.59
C ALA A 177 4.93 2.48 4.07
N GLU A 178 4.65 3.44 3.20
CA GLU A 178 4.59 4.87 3.57
C GLU A 178 3.52 5.11 4.65
N TYR A 179 2.33 4.56 4.44
CA TYR A 179 1.23 4.69 5.38
C TYR A 179 1.58 4.03 6.73
N TRP A 180 2.19 2.85 6.70
CA TRP A 180 2.66 2.16 7.90
C TRP A 180 3.75 2.92 8.64
N CYS A 181 4.67 3.56 7.93
CA CYS A 181 5.69 4.44 8.53
C CYS A 181 5.05 5.60 9.31
N ALA A 182 3.96 6.16 8.79
CA ALA A 182 3.24 7.27 9.41
C ALA A 182 2.29 6.85 10.54
N HIS A 183 1.55 5.75 10.37
CA HIS A 183 0.41 5.39 11.23
C HIS A 183 0.53 4.03 11.94
N ARG A 184 1.57 3.25 11.63
CA ARG A 184 1.82 1.89 12.17
C ARG A 184 0.75 0.84 11.87
N PHE A 185 -0.09 1.10 10.88
CA PHE A 185 -0.98 0.10 10.28
C PHE A 185 -0.96 0.24 8.75
N VAL A 186 -1.40 -0.79 8.03
CA VAL A 186 -1.56 -0.77 6.57
C VAL A 186 -3.06 -0.80 6.28
N PRO A 187 -3.62 0.14 5.50
CA PRO A 187 -5.02 0.11 5.09
C PRO A 187 -5.34 -1.13 4.26
N ASP A 188 -6.56 -1.65 4.36
CA ASP A 188 -6.98 -2.87 3.67
C ASP A 188 -6.80 -2.76 2.14
N GLU A 189 -7.04 -1.57 1.58
CA GLU A 189 -6.87 -1.26 0.14
C GLU A 189 -5.43 -1.47 -0.35
N HIS A 190 -4.45 -1.25 0.53
CA HIS A 190 -3.02 -1.42 0.24
C HIS A 190 -2.45 -2.69 0.89
N SER A 191 -3.29 -3.56 1.44
CA SER A 191 -2.83 -4.82 2.01
C SER A 191 -2.26 -5.74 0.94
N LEU A 192 -1.34 -6.61 1.34
CA LEU A 192 -0.79 -7.63 0.46
C LEU A 192 -1.90 -8.55 -0.08
N TYR A 193 -2.86 -8.92 0.76
CA TYR A 193 -3.97 -9.77 0.33
C TYR A 193 -4.80 -9.09 -0.76
N ALA A 194 -5.28 -7.87 -0.52
CA ALA A 194 -6.10 -7.14 -1.47
C ALA A 194 -5.37 -6.95 -2.81
N SER A 195 -4.07 -6.64 -2.76
CA SER A 195 -3.22 -6.47 -3.94
C SER A 195 -3.11 -7.74 -4.79
N LEU A 196 -2.97 -8.90 -4.14
CA LEU A 196 -2.88 -10.19 -4.80
C LEU A 196 -4.23 -10.62 -5.37
N THR A 197 -5.32 -10.43 -4.62
CA THR A 197 -6.67 -10.85 -5.05
C THR A 197 -7.26 -9.94 -6.12
N ALA A 198 -6.92 -8.65 -6.12
CA ALA A 198 -7.35 -7.70 -7.14
C ALA A 198 -6.89 -8.12 -8.55
N ASN A 199 -5.77 -8.84 -8.64
CA ASN A 199 -5.20 -9.34 -9.90
C ASN A 199 -5.42 -10.84 -10.12
N ALA A 200 -6.01 -11.56 -9.15
CA ALA A 200 -6.27 -13.00 -9.27
C ALA A 200 -7.47 -13.33 -10.18
N LEU A 201 -8.24 -12.31 -10.59
CA LEU A 201 -9.42 -12.41 -11.46
C LEU A 201 -9.17 -11.92 -12.90
N ILE A 202 -7.92 -11.58 -13.26
CA ILE A 202 -7.53 -11.14 -14.61
C ILE A 202 -6.88 -12.30 -15.37
#